data_AF-A0A183FAL6-F1
#
_entry.id   AF-A0A183FAL6-F1
#
_cell.length_a   1.000
_cell.length_b   1.000
_cell.length_c   1.000
_cell.angle_alpha   90.00
_cell.angle_beta   90.00
_cell.angle_gamma   90.00
#
_symmetry.space_group_name_H-M   'P 1'
#
loop_
_entity.id
_entity.type
_entity.pdbx_description
1 polymer ?
#
loop_
_entity_poly.entity_id
_entity_poly.type
_entity_poly.pdbx_seq_one_letter_code
_entity_poly.pdbx_strand_id
1 'polypeptide(L)'
;MDRKRAVKRWRDYFEEISNVEFEHPAVPFASPVYGPVQKITVSETEAALRKMKSGKATGPDDLPADLWKSQRSLDDAGSTSRHGCGLMMSERKSEKRKRLYHVFIGDKTVHNWRNYREAKKAAKKAGGRC
;
A
#
# COMPACT_ATOMS: atom_id res chain seq x y z
N MET A 1 -30.84 6.21 -8.83
CA MET A 1 -30.45 5.05 -9.67
C MET A 1 -30.57 3.78 -8.83
N ASP A 2 -31.28 2.76 -9.31
CA ASP A 2 -31.42 1.47 -8.63
C ASP A 2 -30.07 0.75 -8.55
N ARG A 3 -29.67 0.33 -7.33
CA ARG A 3 -28.43 -0.40 -7.06
C ARG A 3 -28.34 -1.67 -7.90
N LYS A 4 -29.44 -2.40 -8.10
CA LYS A 4 -29.44 -3.63 -8.90
C LYS A 4 -29.10 -3.34 -10.37
N ARG A 5 -29.67 -2.27 -10.94
CA ARG A 5 -29.32 -1.79 -12.30
C ARG A 5 -27.88 -1.32 -12.39
N ALA A 6 -27.37 -0.62 -11.38
CA ALA A 6 -25.99 -0.16 -11.36
C ALA A 6 -25.00 -1.33 -11.36
N VAL A 7 -25.23 -2.35 -10.52
CA VAL A 7 -24.38 -3.53 -10.44
C VAL A 7 -24.46 -4.36 -11.73
N LYS A 8 -25.64 -4.50 -12.34
CA LYS A 8 -25.76 -5.21 -13.63
C LYS A 8 -24.95 -4.51 -14.72
N ARG A 9 -25.14 -3.20 -14.89
CA ARG A 9 -24.37 -2.40 -15.87
C ARG A 9 -22.87 -2.50 -15.65
N TRP A 10 -22.43 -2.54 -14.39
CA TRP A 10 -21.01 -2.67 -14.06
C TRP A 10 -20.45 -4.04 -14.42
N ARG A 11 -21.23 -5.12 -14.23
CA ARG A 11 -20.84 -6.47 -14.67
C ARG A 11 -20.77 -6.57 -16.19
N ASP A 12 -21.83 -6.12 -16.87
CA ASP A 12 -21.91 -6.17 -18.34
C ASP A 12 -20.70 -5.42 -18.96
N TYR A 13 -20.39 -4.22 -18.47
CA TYR A 13 -19.22 -3.43 -18.89
C TYR A 13 -17.88 -4.12 -18.61
N PHE A 14 -17.74 -4.73 -17.43
CA PHE A 14 -16.49 -5.41 -17.06
C PHE A 14 -16.24 -6.65 -17.92
N GLU A 15 -17.28 -7.42 -18.21
CA GLU A 15 -17.23 -8.62 -19.05
C GLU A 15 -16.90 -8.29 -20.52
N GLU A 16 -17.38 -7.14 -21.01
CA GLU A 16 -17.01 -6.63 -22.34
C GLU A 16 -15.52 -6.25 -22.41
N ILE A 17 -15.00 -5.55 -21.39
CA ILE A 17 -13.62 -5.05 -21.40
C ILE A 17 -12.59 -6.11 -21.01
N SER A 18 -12.93 -7.09 -20.18
CA SER A 18 -11.97 -8.10 -19.71
C SER A 18 -11.67 -9.18 -20.73
N ASN A 19 -12.55 -9.37 -21.72
CA ASN A 19 -12.44 -10.43 -22.72
C ASN A 19 -11.94 -9.93 -24.08
N VAL A 20 -11.96 -8.61 -24.30
CA VAL A 20 -11.35 -8.00 -25.49
C VAL A 20 -9.87 -7.81 -25.19
N GLU A 21 -9.04 -8.69 -25.75
CA GLU A 21 -7.61 -8.46 -25.81
C GLU A 21 -7.39 -7.21 -26.65
N PHE A 22 -6.90 -6.14 -26.03
CA PHE A 22 -6.57 -4.92 -26.75
C PHE A 22 -5.41 -5.20 -27.69
N GLU A 23 -5.46 -4.64 -28.89
CA GLU A 23 -4.32 -4.64 -29.80
C GLU A 23 -3.16 -3.91 -29.12
N HIS A 24 -2.26 -4.68 -28.53
CA HIS A 24 -1.04 -4.16 -27.96
C HIS A 24 0.02 -4.18 -29.07
N PRO A 25 0.63 -3.02 -29.40
CA PRO A 25 1.74 -3.03 -30.33
C PRO A 25 2.81 -4.00 -29.80
N ALA A 26 3.45 -4.73 -30.70
CA ALA A 26 4.56 -5.59 -30.34
C ALA A 26 5.57 -4.77 -29.53
N VAL A 27 5.83 -5.20 -28.29
CA VAL A 27 6.87 -4.58 -27.47
C VAL A 27 8.16 -4.65 -28.28
N PRO A 28 8.79 -3.50 -28.60
CA PRO A 28 10.01 -3.52 -29.38
C PRO A 28 11.01 -4.39 -28.63
N PHE A 29 11.55 -5.39 -29.32
CA PHE A 29 12.57 -6.25 -28.76
C PHE A 29 13.80 -5.39 -28.47
N ALA A 30 14.03 -5.09 -27.20
CA ALA A 30 15.28 -4.50 -26.75
C ALA A 30 16.29 -5.64 -26.55
N SER A 31 17.50 -5.47 -27.06
CA SER A 31 18.61 -6.38 -26.76
C SER A 31 18.72 -6.52 -25.24
N PRO A 32 18.78 -7.76 -24.70
CA PRO A 32 18.98 -7.94 -23.27
C PRO A 32 20.21 -7.17 -22.80
N VAL A 33 20.10 -6.49 -21.67
CA VAL A 33 21.25 -5.80 -21.07
C VAL A 33 22.12 -6.88 -20.44
N TYR A 34 23.18 -7.28 -21.15
CA TYR A 34 24.17 -8.23 -20.64
C TYR A 34 25.20 -7.47 -19.80
N GLY A 35 25.34 -7.83 -18.52
CA GLY A 35 26.40 -7.31 -17.66
C GLY A 35 26.08 -7.43 -16.16
N PRO A 36 27.06 -7.13 -15.29
CA PRO A 36 26.84 -7.04 -13.86
C PRO A 36 25.80 -5.97 -13.55
N VAL A 37 24.73 -6.36 -12.84
CA VAL A 37 23.75 -5.41 -12.31
C VAL A 37 24.48 -4.47 -11.34
N GLN A 38 24.35 -3.16 -11.56
CA GLN A 38 24.91 -2.19 -10.63
C GLN A 38 24.30 -2.41 -9.25
N LYS A 39 25.16 -2.50 -8.23
CA LYS A 39 24.69 -2.62 -6.86
C LYS A 39 24.09 -1.29 -6.43
N ILE A 40 22.88 -1.34 -5.87
CA ILE A 40 22.26 -0.16 -5.27
C ILE A 40 23.20 0.34 -4.18
N THR A 41 23.63 1.59 -4.31
CA THR A 41 24.51 2.22 -3.33
C THR A 41 23.69 2.93 -2.25
N VAL A 42 24.30 3.11 -1.08
CA VAL A 42 23.67 3.84 0.03
C VAL A 42 23.32 5.28 -0.38
N SER A 43 24.22 5.94 -1.12
CA SER A 43 24.00 7.32 -1.60
C SER A 43 22.85 7.43 -2.59
N GLU A 44 22.66 6.45 -3.47
CA GLU A 44 21.51 6.37 -4.38
C GLU A 44 20.19 6.22 -3.61
N THR A 45 20.18 5.32 -2.62
CA THR A 45 19.01 5.08 -1.77
C THR A 45 18.64 6.35 -1.00
N GLU A 46 19.63 7.06 -0.46
CA GLU A 46 19.42 8.33 0.23
C GLU A 46 18.92 9.43 -0.69
N ALA A 47 19.49 9.56 -1.89
CA ALA A 47 19.04 10.52 -2.87
C ALA A 47 17.58 10.27 -3.29
N ALA A 48 17.20 8.99 -3.45
CA ALA A 48 15.83 8.59 -3.75
C ALA A 48 14.87 8.94 -2.59
N LEU A 49 15.24 8.59 -1.34
CA LEU A 49 14.44 8.91 -0.14
C LEU A 49 14.24 10.43 0.03
N ARG A 50 15.28 11.23 -0.22
CA ARG A 50 15.20 12.70 -0.18
C ARG A 50 14.25 13.28 -1.23
N LYS A 51 14.14 12.65 -2.41
CA LYS A 51 13.24 13.07 -3.49
C LYS A 51 11.76 12.69 -3.25
N MET A 52 11.48 11.75 -2.36
CA MET A 52 10.09 11.36 -2.06
C MET A 52 9.32 12.56 -1.50
N LYS A 53 8.06 12.76 -1.93
CA LYS A 53 7.20 13.84 -1.42
C LYS A 53 6.48 13.38 -0.15
N SER A 54 6.52 14.18 0.91
CA SER A 54 5.71 13.97 2.12
C SER A 54 4.24 14.28 1.85
N GLY A 55 3.34 13.75 2.70
CA GLY A 55 1.90 14.02 2.60
C GLY A 55 1.19 13.43 1.37
N LYS A 56 1.78 12.43 0.69
CA LYS A 56 1.11 11.67 -0.36
C LYS A 56 0.28 10.52 0.21
N ALA A 57 -0.76 10.13 -0.52
CA ALA A 57 -1.63 9.01 -0.13
C ALA A 57 -0.81 7.72 -0.01
N THR A 58 -1.03 7.00 1.07
CA THR A 58 -0.30 5.77 1.36
C THR A 58 -0.72 4.64 0.43
N GLY A 59 0.25 3.88 -0.07
CA GLY A 59 0.02 2.69 -0.89
C GLY A 59 -0.67 1.56 -0.11
N PRO A 60 -0.89 0.39 -0.73
CA PRO A 60 -1.47 -0.79 -0.10
C PRO A 60 -0.74 -1.22 1.19
N ASP A 61 0.56 -0.93 1.27
CA ASP A 61 1.41 -1.19 2.43
C ASP A 61 1.12 -0.26 3.63
N ASP A 62 0.41 0.85 3.41
CA ASP A 62 0.01 1.82 4.44
C ASP A 62 1.21 2.36 5.27
N LEU A 63 2.38 2.44 4.63
CA LEU A 63 3.59 3.07 5.15
C LEU A 63 3.82 4.48 4.52
N PRO A 64 3.73 5.58 5.30
CA PRO A 64 3.86 6.92 4.76
C PRO A 64 5.31 7.24 4.37
N ALA A 65 5.50 8.15 3.41
CA ALA A 65 6.83 8.59 2.96
C ALA A 65 7.71 9.12 4.11
N ASP A 66 7.11 9.72 5.13
CA ASP A 66 7.81 10.28 6.28
C ASP A 66 8.44 9.20 7.16
N LEU A 67 7.84 8.01 7.25
CA LEU A 67 8.41 6.85 7.95
C LEU A 67 9.74 6.44 7.32
N TRP A 68 9.78 6.36 6.00
CA TRP A 68 10.97 5.97 5.24
C TRP A 68 12.09 7.02 5.34
N LYS A 69 11.74 8.30 5.48
CA LYS A 69 12.72 9.38 5.69
C LYS A 69 13.27 9.43 7.12
N SER A 70 12.48 9.04 8.12
CA SER A 70 12.90 9.06 9.53
C SER A 70 13.77 7.87 9.95
N GLN A 71 13.74 6.76 9.21
CA GLN A 71 14.50 5.53 9.54
C GLN A 71 16.02 5.75 9.64
N ARG A 72 16.56 6.79 8.97
CA ARG A 72 18.00 7.13 8.98
C ARG A 72 18.50 7.69 10.33
N SER A 73 17.61 8.01 11.27
CA SER A 73 17.97 8.64 12.55
C SER A 73 18.31 7.65 13.68
N LEU A 74 18.19 6.34 13.46
CA LEU A 74 18.24 5.35 14.55
C LEU A 74 19.65 4.87 14.92
N ASP A 75 20.68 5.22 14.14
CA ASP A 75 22.03 4.67 14.37
C ASP A 75 22.95 5.59 15.19
N ASP A 76 22.60 6.88 15.42
CA ASP A 76 23.56 7.87 16.00
C ASP A 76 23.07 8.70 17.20
N ALA A 77 21.85 8.53 17.72
CA ALA A 77 21.41 9.33 18.86
C ALA A 77 20.63 8.53 19.90
N GLY A 78 21.23 8.41 21.08
CA GLY A 78 20.56 7.93 22.29
C GLY A 78 19.26 8.69 22.54
N SER A 79 18.19 7.91 22.69
CA SER A 79 16.88 8.19 23.31
C SER A 79 16.62 9.63 23.80
N THR A 80 15.61 10.32 23.24
CA THR A 80 14.47 10.87 24.01
C THR A 80 13.40 11.54 23.14
N SER A 81 12.14 11.33 23.55
CA SER A 81 11.03 12.31 23.50
C SER A 81 10.11 12.40 22.27
N ARG A 82 8.81 12.36 22.60
CA ARG A 82 7.59 12.73 21.86
C ARG A 82 7.17 11.96 20.60
N HIS A 83 8.08 11.31 19.86
CA HIS A 83 7.70 10.52 18.67
C HIS A 83 7.30 9.06 18.96
N GLY A 84 7.59 8.55 20.16
CA GLY A 84 7.29 7.15 20.53
C GLY A 84 5.81 6.77 20.53
N CYS A 85 4.91 7.74 20.76
CA CYS A 85 3.47 7.47 20.77
C CYS A 85 2.91 7.21 19.36
N GLY A 86 3.43 7.88 18.33
CA GLY A 86 3.04 7.65 16.94
C GLY A 86 3.51 6.29 16.41
N LEU A 87 4.76 5.92 16.71
CA LEU A 87 5.34 4.64 16.32
C LEU A 87 4.65 3.45 17.00
N MET A 88 4.43 3.47 18.32
CA MET A 88 3.70 2.40 19.02
C MET A 88 2.27 2.19 18.52
N MET A 89 1.60 3.24 18.06
CA MET A 89 0.26 3.14 17.46
C MET A 89 0.32 2.59 16.03
N SER A 90 1.39 2.89 15.29
CA SER A 90 1.64 2.34 13.96
C SER A 90 2.02 0.85 14.01
N GLU A 91 2.85 0.43 14.97
CA GLU A 91 3.28 -0.96 15.14
C GLU A 91 2.14 -1.84 15.64
N ARG A 92 1.36 -1.40 16.64
CA ARG A 92 0.14 -2.11 17.08
C ARG A 92 -0.92 -2.18 15.98
N LYS A 93 -1.05 -1.16 15.13
CA LYS A 93 -1.89 -1.24 13.92
C LYS A 93 -1.33 -2.26 12.93
N SER A 94 -0.02 -2.27 12.69
CA SER A 94 0.62 -3.22 11.76
C SER A 94 0.44 -4.67 12.23
N GLU A 95 0.54 -4.94 13.53
CA GLU A 95 0.42 -6.29 14.08
C GLU A 95 -1.03 -6.78 14.12
N LYS A 96 -1.97 -5.91 14.51
CA LYS A 96 -3.40 -6.20 14.34
C LYS A 96 -3.76 -6.41 12.87
N ARG A 97 -3.14 -5.65 11.94
CA ARG A 97 -3.35 -5.79 10.49
C ARG A 97 -2.74 -7.08 9.95
N LYS A 98 -1.56 -7.51 10.43
CA LYS A 98 -0.94 -8.81 10.11
C LYS A 98 -1.82 -9.98 10.60
N ARG A 99 -2.36 -9.91 11.83
CA ARG A 99 -3.32 -10.91 12.34
C ARG A 99 -4.63 -10.93 11.54
N LEU A 100 -5.16 -9.75 11.18
CA LEU A 100 -6.35 -9.64 10.35
C LEU A 100 -6.10 -10.14 8.92
N TYR A 101 -4.92 -9.90 8.35
CA TYR A 101 -4.49 -10.47 7.05
C TYR A 101 -4.35 -11.99 7.11
N HIS A 102 -3.84 -12.56 8.20
CA HIS A 102 -3.76 -14.02 8.39
C HIS A 102 -5.15 -14.67 8.47
N VAL A 103 -6.09 -14.06 9.21
CA VAL A 103 -7.51 -14.47 9.24
C VAL A 103 -8.18 -14.26 7.88
N PHE A 104 -7.79 -13.22 7.13
CA PHE A 104 -8.30 -12.92 5.79
C PHE A 104 -7.85 -13.92 4.72
N ILE A 105 -6.59 -14.36 4.76
CA ILE A 105 -6.01 -15.31 3.81
C ILE A 105 -6.37 -16.76 4.16
N GLY A 106 -6.58 -17.09 5.44
CA GLY A 106 -6.91 -18.43 5.90
C GLY A 106 -8.33 -18.91 5.58
N ASP A 107 -9.30 -18.00 5.42
CA ASP A 107 -10.71 -18.37 5.16
C ASP A 107 -11.41 -17.33 4.26
N LYS A 108 -11.55 -17.66 2.97
CA LYS A 108 -12.01 -16.77 1.88
C LYS A 108 -13.54 -16.58 1.83
N THR A 109 -14.21 -16.56 2.98
CA THR A 109 -15.67 -16.44 3.03
C THR A 109 -16.14 -14.99 2.85
N VAL A 110 -17.32 -14.81 2.23
CA VAL A 110 -17.94 -13.49 1.99
C VAL A 110 -18.16 -12.68 3.28
N HIS A 111 -18.32 -13.36 4.43
CA HIS A 111 -18.44 -12.73 5.74
C HIS A 111 -17.15 -12.01 6.17
N ASN A 112 -15.98 -12.55 5.82
CA ASN A 112 -14.69 -11.97 6.13
C ASN A 112 -14.47 -10.62 5.41
N TRP A 113 -14.94 -10.53 4.16
CA TRP A 113 -14.90 -9.28 3.38
C TRP A 113 -15.72 -8.16 4.02
N ARG A 114 -16.90 -8.49 4.57
CA ARG A 114 -17.75 -7.52 5.26
C ARG A 114 -17.06 -6.99 6.51
N ASN A 115 -16.45 -7.88 7.31
CA ASN A 115 -15.73 -7.50 8.52
C ASN A 115 -14.50 -6.63 8.23
N TYR A 116 -13.69 -6.99 7.21
CA TYR A 116 -12.55 -6.17 6.77
C TYR A 116 -13.00 -4.77 6.34
N ARG A 117 -14.08 -4.68 5.55
CA ARG A 117 -14.59 -3.39 5.08
C ARG A 117 -15.09 -2.50 6.22
N GLU A 118 -15.82 -3.08 7.17
CA GLU A 118 -16.33 -2.32 8.33
C GLU A 118 -15.18 -1.90 9.26
N ALA A 119 -14.18 -2.76 9.50
CA ALA A 119 -12.97 -2.40 10.24
C ALA A 119 -12.18 -1.27 9.56
N LYS A 120 -12.03 -1.33 8.23
CA LYS A 120 -11.36 -0.28 7.43
C LYS A 120 -12.11 1.06 7.50
N LYS A 121 -13.45 1.03 7.48
CA LYS A 121 -14.27 2.24 7.67
C LYS A 121 -14.13 2.82 9.07
N ALA A 122 -14.14 1.97 10.11
CA ALA A 122 -13.98 2.40 11.49
C ALA A 122 -12.62 3.07 11.72
N ALA A 123 -11.54 2.50 11.14
CA ALA A 123 -10.20 3.09 11.19
C ALA A 123 -10.13 4.47 10.54
N LYS A 124 -10.82 4.69 9.40
CA LYS A 124 -10.91 6.01 8.77
C LYS A 124 -11.72 7.01 9.60
N LYS A 125 -12.82 6.57 10.23
CA LYS A 125 -13.65 7.43 11.11
C LYS A 125 -12.90 7.85 12.38
N ALA A 126 -12.01 7.01 12.89
CA ALA A 126 -11.17 7.32 14.04
C ALA A 126 -10.03 8.29 13.69
N GLY A 127 -9.52 8.28 12.45
CA GLY A 127 -8.46 9.18 11.98
C GLY A 127 -8.95 10.57 11.52
N GLY A 128 -10.25 10.77 11.35
CA GLY A 128 -10.87 12.07 10.97
C GLY A 128 -11.38 12.89 12.15
N ARG A 129 -11.00 12.53 13.38
CA ARG A 129 -11.25 13.30 14.61
C ARG A 129 -9.91 13.77 15.19
N CYS A 130 -9.22 14.62 14.43
CA CYS A 130 -8.21 15.55 14.89
C CYS A 130 -8.46 16.85 14.15
#